data_AF-A0A7Y7IYC2-F1
#
_entry.id   AF-A0A7Y7IYC2-F1
#
_cell.length_a   1.000
_cell.length_b   1.000
_cell.length_c   1.000
_cell.angle_alpha   90.00
_cell.angle_beta   90.00
_cell.angle_gamma   90.00
#
_symmetry.space_group_name_H-M   'P 1'
#
loop_
_entity.id
_entity.type
_entity.pdbx_description
1 polymer ?
#
loop_
_entity_poly.entity_id
_entity_poly.type
_entity_poly.pdbx_seq_one_letter_code
_entity_poly.pdbx_strand_id
1 'polypeptide(L)' 'MTSPRHVLLVEDESAIAELIRTALDAAGLRVTACPGVQTAGRAL' A
#
# COMPACT_ATOMS: atom_id res chain seq x y z
N MET A 1 -14.81 9.37 -15.68
CA MET A 1 -13.85 8.30 -15.39
C MET A 1 -13.10 8.69 -14.12
N THR A 2 -13.29 8.00 -13.00
CA THR A 2 -12.56 8.29 -11.76
C THR A 2 -11.13 7.77 -11.88
N SER A 3 -10.14 8.60 -11.58
CA SER A 3 -8.74 8.16 -11.50
C SER A 3 -8.60 6.95 -10.59
N PRO A 4 -7.76 5.95 -10.92
CA PRO A 4 -7.53 4.81 -10.05
C PRO A 4 -7.02 5.29 -8.70
N ARG A 5 -7.69 4.89 -7.62
CA ARG A 5 -7.33 5.28 -6.25
C ARG A 5 -6.02 4.60 -5.87
N HIS A 6 -5.06 5.38 -5.39
CA HIS A 6 -3.77 4.88 -4.89
C HIS A 6 -3.79 4.86 -3.36
N VAL A 7 -3.23 3.79 -2.79
CA VAL A 7 -3.13 3.59 -1.34
C VAL A 7 -1.66 3.44 -0.98
N LEU A 8 -1.21 4.26 -0.03
CA LEU A 8 0.08 4.10 0.63
C LEU A 8 -0.13 3.28 1.90
N LEU A 9 0.47 2.09 1.95
CA LEU A 9 0.42 1.19 3.10
C LEU A 9 1.74 1.29 3.86
N VAL A 10 1.68 1.70 5.13
CA VAL A 10 2.84 1.73 6.02
C VAL A 10 2.68 0.63 7.06
N GLU A 11 3.50 -0.41 6.95
CA GLU A 11 3.43 -1.61 7.78
C GLU A 11 4.82 -2.27 7.79
N ASP A 12 5.41 -2.43 8.98
CA ASP A 12 6.76 -2.97 9.15
C ASP A 12 6.77 -4.50 9.17
N GLU A 13 5.66 -5.13 9.53
CA GLU A 13 5.54 -6.58 9.52
C GLU A 13 5.12 -7.11 8.14
N SER A 14 6.04 -7.80 7.48
CA SER A 14 5.89 -8.19 6.07
C SER A 14 4.67 -9.08 5.79
N ALA A 15 4.33 -10.00 6.70
CA ALA A 15 3.17 -10.88 6.54
C ALA A 15 1.85 -10.11 6.59
N ILE A 16 1.76 -9.10 7.46
CA ILE A 16 0.58 -8.23 7.56
C ILE A 16 0.50 -7.32 6.33
N ALA A 17 1.64 -6.76 5.90
CA ALA A 17 1.71 -5.92 4.71
C ALA A 17 1.24 -6.67 3.46
N GLU A 18 1.65 -7.93 3.28
CA GLU A 18 1.21 -8.77 2.16
C GLU A 18 -0.27 -9.13 2.22
N LEU A 19 -0.80 -9.43 3.41
CA LEU A 19 -2.23 -9.72 3.59
C LEU A 19 -3.08 -8.51 3.18
N ILE A 20 -2.73 -7.32 3.67
CA ILE A 20 -3.45 -6.07 3.37
C ILE A 20 -3.30 -5.72 1.88
N ARG A 21 -2.09 -5.81 1.32
CA ARG A 21 -1.83 -5.55 -0.10
C ARG A 21 -2.70 -6.44 -0.98
N THR A 22 -2.77 -7.73 -0.68
CA THR A 22 -3.58 -8.70 -1.45
C THR A 22 -5.06 -8.32 -1.45
N ALA A 23 -5.61 -7.95 -0.30
CA ALA A 23 -7.02 -7.54 -0.19
C ALA A 23 -7.32 -6.24 -0.97
N LEU A 24 -6.42 -5.26 -0.91
CA LEU A 24 -6.57 -3.99 -1.61
C LEU A 24 -6.37 -4.13 -3.14
N ASP A 25 -5.40 -4.94 -3.57
CA ASP A 25 -5.19 -5.28 -4.98
C ASP A 25 -6.44 -5.98 -5.54
N ALA A 26 -7.04 -6.92 -4.78
CA ALA A 26 -8.31 -7.58 -5.15
C ALA A 26 -9.50 -6.61 -5.25
N ALA A 27 -9.46 -5.50 -4.52
CA ALA A 27 -10.43 -4.41 -4.61
C ALA A 27 -10.17 -3.44 -5.79
N GLY A 28 -9.14 -3.70 -6.61
CA GLY A 28 -8.78 -2.88 -7.77
C GLY A 28 -8.06 -1.57 -7.40
N LEU A 29 -7.53 -1.48 -6.19
CA LEU A 29 -6.73 -0.34 -5.73
C LEU A 29 -5.27 -0.56 -6.11
N ARG A 30 -4.54 0.53 -6.38
CA ARG A 30 -3.08 0.44 -6.56
C ARG A 30 -2.42 0.69 -5.21
N VAL A 31 -1.63 -0.26 -4.73
CA VAL A 31 -1.00 -0.19 -3.42
C VAL A 31 0.50 0.03 -3.54
N THR A 32 1.03 0.95 -2.75
CA THR A 32 2.47 1.10 -2.51
C THR A 32 2.74 0.79 -1.04
N ALA A 33 3.39 -0.34 -0.77
CA ALA A 33 3.74 -0.75 0.59
C ALA A 33 5.11 -0.20 0.99
N CYS A 34 5.24 0.21 2.24
CA CYS A 34 6.44 0.79 2.83
C CYS A 34 6.62 0.22 4.24
N PRO A 35 7.83 -0.25 4.63
CA PRO A 35 8.09 -0.80 5.96
C PRO A 35 8.15 0.23 7.09
N GLY A 36 7.83 1.50 6.81
CA GLY A 36 7.90 2.56 7.81
C GLY A 36 7.73 3.96 7.21
N VAL A 37 7.39 4.92 8.07
CA VAL A 37 7.04 6.31 7.69
C VAL A 37 8.21 7.01 6.97
N GLN A 38 9.45 6.69 7.32
CA GLN A 38 10.64 7.26 6.70
C GLN A 38 10.76 6.88 5.23
N THR A 39 10.34 5.66 4.87
CA THR A 39 10.31 5.19 3.48
C THR A 39 9.08 5.70 2.73
N ALA A 40 7.95 5.84 3.42
CA ALA A 40 6.70 6.36 2.89
C ALA A 40 6.84 7.79 2.32
N GLY A 41 7.57 8.67 3.01
CA GLY A 41 7.80 10.04 2.57
C GLY A 41 8.62 10.18 1.27
N ARG A 42 9.29 9.11 0.81
CA ARG A 42 10.03 9.08 -0.48
C ARG A 42 9.21 8.47 -1.63
N ALA A 43 8.08 7.85 -1.31
CA ALA A 43 7.22 7.15 -2.27
C ALA A 43 6.08 8.05 -2.81
N LEU A 44 5.93 9.25 -2.24
CA LEU A 44 5.05 10.33 -2.70
C LEU A 44 5.80 11.24 -3.68
#